data_AF-A0A8J4RIJ4-F1
#
_entry.id   AF-A0A8J4RIJ4-F1
#
_cell.length_a   1.000
_cell.length_b   1.000
_cell.length_c   1.000
_cell.angle_alpha   90.00
_cell.angle_beta   90.00
_cell.angle_gamma   90.00
#
_symmetry.space_group_name_H-M   'P 1'
#
loop_
_entity.id
_entity.type
_entity.pdbx_description
1 polymer ?
#
loop_
_entity_poly.entity_id
_entity_poly.type
_entity_poly.pdbx_seq_one_letter_code
_entity_poly.pdbx_strand_id
1 'polypeptide(L)'
;MLNTLLDISEESTGEFDKTQIERLFLDLFIAGNDTTSAALEWTMAELIHNPERDGLFLELYTMSLPHLDHNSSFYSIARSKVTSTKLPPGPKPFPIIGNLLELVGHKPQKSMAKLANTHGPLMTLKLGQKTTIVISSADLAKEVLQQHDQFFCNHTIPESVVAGNEHEFSLPWLPVSAQWRNLRRICKSHLFANQILDANQNLRRKKVQELLADIHNSSLNGDAVDIGKAAFKTSLNLLSNTIFSVDLADPNSATGRELSKLVHSILEVGSRPNLADYFPVLKKVDFQGIWRQMTIYFGKMIDLFSSIISQWLLQSKTFGSIRNNDMLDTLFHISEEKSTGEIDKTQIERLFVDLFLAGNDTTSATLEWAMAELLYNPEAEPLRAIPIMV
;
A
#
# COMPACT_ATOMS: atom_id res chain seq x y z
N MET A 1 -3.65 21.19 19.29
CA MET A 1 -4.11 20.44 18.11
C MET A 1 -5.62 20.32 18.10
N LEU A 2 -6.28 19.53 18.96
CA LEU A 2 -7.75 19.60 19.09
C LEU A 2 -8.20 20.90 19.78
N ASN A 3 -7.49 21.42 20.79
CA ASN A 3 -7.82 22.76 21.35
C ASN A 3 -7.66 23.88 20.33
N THR A 4 -6.77 23.73 19.34
CA THR A 4 -6.63 24.68 18.23
C THR A 4 -7.77 24.51 17.23
N LEU A 5 -8.25 23.29 17.00
CA LEU A 5 -9.43 22.98 16.17
C LEU A 5 -10.77 23.27 16.88
N LEU A 6 -10.79 23.32 18.22
CA LEU A 6 -11.96 23.65 19.04
C LEU A 6 -12.04 25.15 19.34
N ASP A 7 -10.91 25.84 19.54
CA ASP A 7 -10.88 27.30 19.71
C ASP A 7 -11.25 28.03 18.40
N ILE A 8 -11.00 27.41 17.24
CA ILE A 8 -11.50 27.88 15.93
C ILE A 8 -13.03 27.66 15.80
N SER A 9 -13.64 26.79 16.61
CA SER A 9 -15.09 26.51 16.54
C SER A 9 -15.99 27.54 17.23
N GLU A 10 -15.43 28.45 18.07
CA GLU A 10 -16.22 29.46 18.80
C GLU A 10 -16.30 30.83 18.09
N GLU A 11 -15.43 31.11 17.11
CA GLU A 11 -15.43 32.37 16.36
C GLU A 11 -15.39 32.12 14.84
N SER A 12 -16.58 32.17 14.22
CA SER A 12 -16.86 32.42 12.79
C SER A 12 -17.56 31.28 12.03
N THR A 13 -18.41 31.71 11.10
CA THR A 13 -19.59 31.02 10.58
C THR A 13 -19.31 30.04 9.45
N GLY A 14 -18.29 29.21 9.56
CA GLY A 14 -18.09 28.11 8.62
C GLY A 14 -16.80 27.36 8.85
N GLU A 15 -16.84 26.23 9.54
CA GLU A 15 -15.79 25.20 9.52
C GLU A 15 -16.26 23.91 10.21
N PHE A 16 -15.59 22.80 9.84
CA PHE A 16 -15.93 21.38 9.99
C PHE A 16 -16.83 20.93 11.17
N ASP A 17 -18.01 20.40 10.86
CA ASP A 17 -18.80 19.60 11.82
C ASP A 17 -18.19 18.19 11.97
N LYS A 18 -18.31 17.59 13.16
CA LYS A 18 -17.90 16.22 13.49
C LYS A 18 -18.33 15.20 12.42
N THR A 19 -19.50 15.43 11.84
CA THR A 19 -20.07 14.64 10.74
C THR A 19 -19.20 14.64 9.48
N GLN A 20 -18.54 15.75 9.15
CA GLN A 20 -17.66 15.87 7.98
C GLN A 20 -16.33 15.14 8.19
N ILE A 21 -15.78 15.20 9.40
CA ILE A 21 -14.57 14.45 9.79
C ILE A 21 -14.86 12.94 9.75
N GLU A 22 -15.98 12.50 10.32
CA GLU A 22 -16.40 11.09 10.29
C GLU A 22 -16.54 10.57 8.85
N ARG A 23 -17.08 11.37 7.92
CA ARG A 23 -17.20 10.98 6.50
C ARG A 23 -15.85 10.83 5.80
N LEU A 24 -14.93 11.77 6.02
CA LEU A 24 -13.59 11.72 5.43
C LEU A 24 -12.82 10.46 5.86
N PHE A 25 -12.87 10.12 7.15
CA PHE A 25 -12.29 8.86 7.64
C PHE A 25 -13.00 7.64 7.02
N LEU A 26 -14.34 7.64 6.96
CA LEU A 26 -15.11 6.54 6.37
C LEU A 26 -14.72 6.28 4.91
N ASP A 27 -14.57 7.32 4.10
CA ASP A 27 -14.19 7.21 2.69
C ASP A 27 -12.76 6.68 2.52
N LEU A 28 -11.82 7.14 3.35
CA LEU A 28 -10.44 6.63 3.37
C LEU A 28 -10.36 5.15 3.79
N PHE A 29 -11.24 4.68 4.66
CA PHE A 29 -11.30 3.29 5.10
C PHE A 29 -12.11 2.36 4.17
N ILE A 30 -12.76 2.90 3.13
CA ILE A 30 -13.41 2.13 2.04
C ILE A 30 -12.40 1.81 0.92
N ALA A 31 -11.28 2.52 0.89
CA ALA A 31 -10.41 2.68 -0.27
C ALA A 31 -9.47 1.49 -0.53
N GLY A 32 -10.01 0.38 -1.06
CA GLY A 32 -9.19 -0.67 -1.71
C GLY A 32 -8.85 -0.36 -3.18
N ASN A 33 -9.71 0.41 -3.86
CA ASN A 33 -9.49 0.98 -5.19
C ASN A 33 -9.16 2.48 -5.10
N ASP A 34 -9.77 3.18 -4.15
CA ASP A 34 -9.63 4.63 -4.01
C ASP A 34 -8.32 5.05 -3.38
N THR A 35 -7.52 4.18 -2.76
CA THR A 35 -6.20 4.57 -2.22
C THR A 35 -5.22 4.84 -3.36
N THR A 36 -5.28 4.05 -4.43
CA THR A 36 -4.48 4.28 -5.63
C THR A 36 -5.06 5.41 -6.47
N SER A 37 -6.39 5.51 -6.58
CA SER A 37 -7.07 6.61 -7.28
C SER A 37 -6.88 7.95 -6.57
N ALA A 38 -7.03 8.02 -5.25
CA ALA A 38 -6.81 9.22 -4.45
C ALA A 38 -5.33 9.56 -4.41
N ALA A 39 -4.40 8.62 -4.25
CA ALA A 39 -2.98 8.94 -4.36
C ALA A 39 -2.63 9.53 -5.74
N LEU A 40 -3.23 9.02 -6.82
CA LEU A 40 -3.08 9.57 -8.16
C LEU A 40 -3.80 10.91 -8.33
N GLU A 41 -5.03 11.06 -7.85
CA GLU A 41 -5.82 12.30 -7.92
C GLU A 41 -5.18 13.42 -7.10
N TRP A 42 -4.71 13.15 -5.89
CA TRP A 42 -3.99 14.12 -5.07
C TRP A 42 -2.66 14.51 -5.72
N THR A 43 -1.91 13.53 -6.26
CA THR A 43 -0.68 13.83 -7.01
C THR A 43 -0.97 14.68 -8.24
N MET A 44 -2.03 14.38 -8.98
CA MET A 44 -2.41 15.11 -10.20
C MET A 44 -3.02 16.49 -9.89
N ALA A 45 -3.86 16.60 -8.85
CA ALA A 45 -4.48 17.84 -8.41
C ALA A 45 -3.42 18.83 -7.89
N GLU A 46 -2.43 18.36 -7.13
CA GLU A 46 -1.32 19.19 -6.66
C GLU A 46 -0.45 19.68 -7.83
N LEU A 47 -0.18 18.82 -8.83
CA LEU A 47 0.55 19.19 -10.05
C LEU A 47 -0.22 20.18 -10.93
N ILE A 48 -1.56 20.13 -10.93
CA ILE A 48 -2.41 21.02 -11.74
C ILE A 48 -2.60 22.39 -11.07
N HIS A 49 -2.79 22.42 -9.75
CA HIS A 49 -3.05 23.67 -9.03
C HIS A 49 -1.80 24.48 -8.76
N ASN A 50 -0.62 23.85 -8.75
CA ASN A 50 0.64 24.52 -8.42
C ASN A 50 1.80 24.13 -9.37
N PRO A 51 1.75 24.48 -10.67
CA PRO A 51 2.79 24.15 -11.65
C PRO A 51 4.17 24.77 -11.32
N GLU A 52 4.20 25.84 -10.52
CA GLU A 52 5.42 26.48 -10.01
C GLU A 52 6.07 25.71 -8.84
N ARG A 53 5.34 24.79 -8.19
CA ARG A 53 5.80 24.00 -7.02
C ARG A 53 6.59 22.75 -7.39
N ASP A 54 6.84 22.50 -8.68
CA ASP A 54 7.85 21.54 -9.16
C ASP A 54 9.21 21.73 -8.46
N GLY A 55 9.55 22.98 -8.09
CA GLY A 55 10.74 23.33 -7.31
C GLY A 55 10.61 23.18 -5.78
N LEU A 56 9.39 23.24 -5.21
CA LEU A 56 9.18 23.23 -3.76
C LEU A 56 9.18 21.82 -3.14
N PHE A 57 9.06 20.77 -3.97
CA PHE A 57 9.39 19.40 -3.58
C PHE A 57 10.88 19.24 -3.16
N LEU A 58 11.74 20.22 -3.44
CA LEU A 58 13.16 20.25 -3.08
C LEU A 58 13.49 21.05 -1.80
N GLU A 59 12.75 22.09 -1.43
CA GLU A 59 13.20 23.02 -0.37
C GLU A 59 12.75 22.65 1.05
N LEU A 60 11.59 22.02 1.24
CA LEU A 60 11.05 21.67 2.58
C LEU A 60 11.82 20.54 3.32
N TYR A 61 12.89 19.99 2.75
CA TYR A 61 13.66 18.90 3.34
C TYR A 61 15.07 19.31 3.83
N THR A 62 15.44 20.59 3.72
CA THR A 62 16.80 21.07 4.07
C THR A 62 16.97 21.50 5.53
N MET A 63 15.94 21.47 6.38
CA MET A 63 16.03 21.93 7.78
C MET A 63 16.43 20.87 8.83
N SER A 64 16.95 19.72 8.42
CA SER A 64 17.58 18.79 9.37
C SER A 64 18.62 17.93 8.67
N LEU A 65 19.86 18.43 8.60
CA LEU A 65 21.12 17.68 8.84
C LEU A 65 22.35 18.61 8.59
N PRO A 66 23.48 18.41 9.30
CA PRO A 66 24.70 19.18 9.12
C PRO A 66 25.51 18.75 7.90
N HIS A 67 26.25 19.72 7.36
CA HIS A 67 27.19 19.65 6.25
C HIS A 67 28.02 18.36 6.18
N LEU A 68 27.96 17.70 5.01
CA LEU A 68 29.09 16.95 4.47
C LEU A 68 29.24 17.32 2.99
N ASP A 69 30.21 18.21 2.78
CA ASP A 69 30.78 18.60 1.50
C ASP A 69 31.81 17.54 1.11
N HIS A 70 31.76 17.00 -0.11
CA HIS A 70 32.94 16.50 -0.84
C HIS A 70 32.63 16.21 -2.32
N ASN A 71 33.02 17.19 -3.15
CA ASN A 71 33.70 17.10 -4.45
C ASN A 71 33.53 15.84 -5.31
N SER A 72 32.78 16.01 -6.40
CA SER A 72 32.78 15.14 -7.57
C SER A 72 34.04 15.35 -8.42
N SER A 73 34.89 14.32 -8.51
CA SER A 73 35.93 14.24 -9.53
C SER A 73 35.37 13.52 -10.77
N PHE A 74 35.36 14.24 -11.89
CA PHE A 74 34.98 13.72 -13.20
C PHE A 74 36.04 12.77 -13.74
N TYR A 75 35.76 11.46 -13.74
CA TYR A 75 36.55 10.50 -14.51
C TYR A 75 35.88 10.25 -15.86
N SER A 76 36.49 10.78 -16.92
CA SER A 76 36.17 10.50 -18.31
C SER A 76 36.57 9.06 -18.66
N ILE A 77 35.60 8.17 -18.84
CA ILE A 77 35.83 6.83 -19.41
C ILE A 77 35.25 6.75 -20.82
N ALA A 78 36.06 6.21 -21.71
CA ALA A 78 35.97 6.21 -23.16
C ALA A 78 34.59 5.90 -23.75
N ARG A 79 34.30 6.59 -24.87
CA ARG A 79 33.13 6.37 -25.72
C ARG A 79 33.26 5.03 -26.46
N SER A 80 32.52 4.01 -26.01
CA SER A 80 32.14 2.92 -26.92
C SER A 80 30.90 3.36 -27.71
N LYS A 81 30.98 3.21 -29.03
CA LYS A 81 29.91 3.49 -29.98
C LYS A 81 28.89 2.33 -29.85
N VAL A 82 27.79 2.55 -29.14
CA VAL A 82 26.71 1.56 -29.08
C VAL A 82 25.90 1.67 -30.37
N THR A 83 25.91 0.60 -31.15
CA THR A 83 25.10 0.40 -32.34
C THR A 83 23.61 0.31 -31.97
N SER A 84 22.79 1.06 -32.71
CA SER A 84 21.32 1.13 -32.69
C SER A 84 20.61 -0.17 -32.27
N THR A 85 19.90 -0.10 -31.13
CA THR A 85 18.69 -0.89 -30.87
C THR A 85 17.57 0.04 -30.40
N LYS A 86 16.34 -0.30 -30.79
CA LYS A 86 15.09 0.50 -30.68
C LYS A 86 14.59 0.67 -29.23
N LEU A 87 15.45 1.06 -28.28
CA LEU A 87 15.03 1.34 -26.91
C LEU A 87 14.76 2.83 -26.74
N PRO A 88 13.80 3.21 -25.86
CA PRO A 88 13.63 4.60 -25.46
C PRO A 88 14.94 5.21 -24.92
N PRO A 89 15.11 6.54 -25.02
CA PRO A 89 16.29 7.23 -24.48
C PRO A 89 16.46 6.99 -22.98
N GLY A 90 17.62 7.31 -22.41
CA GLY A 90 17.85 7.17 -20.97
C GLY A 90 19.28 7.51 -20.57
N PRO A 91 19.55 7.60 -19.26
CA PRO A 91 20.90 7.84 -18.75
C PRO A 91 21.83 6.69 -19.15
N LYS A 92 23.06 7.03 -19.57
CA LYS A 92 24.03 6.02 -19.99
C LYS A 92 24.36 5.09 -18.82
N PRO A 93 24.14 3.77 -18.94
CA PRO A 93 24.37 2.85 -17.83
C PRO A 93 25.86 2.64 -17.54
N PHE A 94 26.23 2.54 -16.27
CA PHE A 94 27.56 2.09 -15.85
C PHE A 94 27.73 0.58 -16.12
N PRO A 95 28.98 0.11 -16.34
CA PRO A 95 29.25 -1.32 -16.42
C PRO A 95 28.74 -2.07 -15.17
N ILE A 96 28.15 -3.25 -15.38
CA ILE A 96 27.63 -4.16 -14.33
C ILE A 96 26.41 -3.60 -13.57
N ILE A 97 26.54 -2.47 -12.89
CA ILE A 97 25.51 -1.90 -11.99
C ILE A 97 24.42 -1.10 -12.72
N GLY A 98 24.67 -0.71 -13.97
CA GLY A 98 23.74 0.08 -14.77
C GLY A 98 23.51 1.48 -14.18
N ASN A 99 22.24 1.85 -13.96
CA ASN A 99 21.78 3.13 -13.43
C ASN A 99 21.37 3.03 -11.95
N LEU A 100 21.74 1.96 -11.22
CA LEU A 100 21.38 1.81 -9.80
C LEU A 100 21.85 3.01 -8.96
N LEU A 101 23.01 3.58 -9.26
CA LEU A 101 23.55 4.75 -8.54
C LEU A 101 22.70 6.01 -8.71
N GLU A 102 21.95 6.14 -9.80
CA GLU A 102 21.03 7.26 -10.03
C GLU A 102 19.83 7.20 -9.08
N LEU A 103 19.53 6.02 -8.54
CA LEU A 103 18.39 5.76 -7.65
C LEU A 103 18.80 5.56 -6.19
N VAL A 104 20.09 5.75 -5.85
CA VAL A 104 20.59 5.61 -4.48
C VAL A 104 20.01 6.71 -3.60
N GLY A 105 19.43 6.30 -2.47
CA GLY A 105 18.81 7.19 -1.48
C GLY A 105 17.40 6.72 -1.11
N HIS A 106 16.72 7.51 -0.27
CA HIS A 106 15.39 7.16 0.25
C HIS A 106 14.22 7.53 -0.67
N LYS A 107 14.48 8.04 -1.89
CA LYS A 107 13.44 8.64 -2.77
C LYS A 107 13.63 8.29 -4.25
N PRO A 108 13.60 6.99 -4.63
CA PRO A 108 13.81 6.57 -6.02
C PRO A 108 12.81 7.18 -7.00
N GLN A 109 11.57 7.43 -6.58
CA GLN A 109 10.54 8.08 -7.39
C GLN A 109 10.95 9.52 -7.80
N LYS A 110 11.53 10.30 -6.88
CA LYS A 110 12.02 11.65 -7.18
C LYS A 110 13.21 11.64 -8.14
N SER A 111 14.15 10.70 -7.94
CA SER A 111 15.26 10.53 -8.87
C SER A 111 14.77 10.19 -10.28
N MET A 112 13.79 9.29 -10.39
CA MET A 112 13.18 8.95 -11.68
C MET A 112 12.44 10.14 -12.32
N ALA A 113 11.71 10.94 -11.56
CA ALA A 113 11.06 12.15 -12.08
C ALA A 113 12.09 13.16 -12.64
N LYS A 114 13.19 13.39 -11.91
CA LYS A 114 14.29 14.26 -12.38
C LYS A 114 14.93 13.73 -13.67
N LEU A 115 15.14 12.42 -13.76
CA LEU A 115 15.64 11.78 -14.97
C LEU A 115 14.65 11.91 -16.13
N ALA A 116 13.35 11.78 -15.88
CA ALA A 116 12.30 11.95 -16.89
C ALA A 116 12.29 13.37 -17.46
N ASN A 117 12.54 14.40 -16.65
CA ASN A 117 12.69 15.78 -17.14
C ASN A 117 13.87 15.95 -18.12
N THR A 118 14.88 15.09 -18.04
CA THR A 118 16.08 15.15 -18.91
C THR A 118 15.96 14.23 -20.13
N HIS A 119 15.38 13.04 -19.95
CA HIS A 119 15.36 11.97 -20.96
C HIS A 119 14.00 11.80 -21.64
N GLY A 120 12.96 12.47 -21.16
CA GLY A 120 11.61 12.40 -21.67
C GLY A 120 10.70 11.45 -20.89
N PRO A 121 9.39 11.46 -21.19
CA PRO A 121 8.36 10.73 -20.44
C PRO A 121 8.36 9.21 -20.68
N LEU A 122 9.18 8.73 -21.61
CA LEU A 122 9.44 7.31 -21.86
C LEU A 122 10.95 7.10 -21.88
N MET A 123 11.48 6.48 -20.82
CA MET A 123 12.93 6.30 -20.70
C MET A 123 13.34 4.89 -20.27
N THR A 124 14.56 4.51 -20.65
CA THR A 124 15.17 3.23 -20.29
C THR A 124 16.15 3.41 -19.13
N LEU A 125 15.98 2.60 -18.08
CA LEU A 125 16.95 2.40 -17.01
C LEU A 125 17.47 0.97 -17.02
N LYS A 126 18.75 0.79 -16.72
CA LYS A 126 19.37 -0.52 -16.50
C LYS A 126 19.59 -0.71 -15.00
N LEU A 127 18.77 -1.50 -14.32
CA LEU A 127 18.92 -1.75 -12.88
C LEU A 127 19.74 -3.04 -12.67
N GLY A 128 21.06 -2.90 -12.53
CA GLY A 128 21.99 -4.03 -12.61
C GLY A 128 21.92 -4.70 -13.98
N GLN A 129 21.45 -5.95 -14.03
CA GLN A 129 21.24 -6.69 -15.28
C GLN A 129 19.83 -6.56 -15.84
N LYS A 130 18.88 -5.99 -15.09
CA LYS A 130 17.49 -5.79 -15.52
C LYS A 130 17.36 -4.53 -16.37
N THR A 131 16.59 -4.63 -17.45
CA THR A 131 16.18 -3.45 -18.24
C THR A 131 14.78 -3.05 -17.79
N THR A 132 14.61 -1.79 -17.41
CA THR A 132 13.38 -1.22 -16.88
C THR A 132 12.98 -0.03 -17.74
N ILE A 133 11.73 0.01 -18.18
CA ILE A 133 11.17 1.16 -18.88
C ILE A 133 10.37 1.97 -17.88
N VAL A 134 10.66 3.26 -17.77
CA VAL A 134 9.95 4.21 -16.91
C VAL A 134 9.02 5.03 -17.78
N ILE A 135 7.78 5.13 -17.35
CA ILE A 135 6.73 5.92 -17.98
C ILE A 135 6.34 7.02 -17.00
N SER A 136 6.34 8.26 -17.47
CA SER A 136 6.12 9.46 -16.65
C SER A 136 5.17 10.46 -17.33
N SER A 137 4.21 9.98 -18.11
CA SER A 137 3.10 10.79 -18.63
C SER A 137 1.78 10.03 -18.60
N ALA A 138 0.68 10.77 -18.44
CA ALA A 138 -0.66 10.21 -18.40
C ALA A 138 -1.05 9.51 -19.72
N ASP A 139 -0.70 10.09 -20.87
CA ASP A 139 -1.00 9.51 -22.18
C ASP A 139 -0.33 8.14 -22.38
N LEU A 140 0.97 8.04 -22.06
CA LEU A 140 1.69 6.77 -22.13
C LEU A 140 1.21 5.76 -21.09
N ALA A 141 0.83 6.23 -19.89
CA ALA A 141 0.23 5.37 -18.87
C ALA A 141 -1.10 4.77 -19.37
N LYS A 142 -1.93 5.57 -20.05
CA LYS A 142 -3.18 5.10 -20.68
C LYS A 142 -2.89 4.09 -21.79
N GLU A 143 -1.90 4.33 -22.63
CA GLU A 143 -1.50 3.36 -23.67
C GLU A 143 -1.10 2.01 -23.06
N VAL A 144 -0.27 2.01 -22.01
CA VAL A 144 0.26 0.79 -21.40
C VAL A 144 -0.74 0.07 -20.51
N LEU A 145 -1.51 0.79 -19.69
CA LEU A 145 -2.40 0.22 -18.68
C LEU A 145 -3.82 -0.03 -19.19
N GLN A 146 -4.21 0.53 -20.34
CA GLN A 146 -5.56 0.34 -20.91
C GLN A 146 -5.55 -0.17 -22.35
N GLN A 147 -4.78 0.46 -23.26
CA GLN A 147 -4.86 0.11 -24.69
C GLN A 147 -4.07 -1.16 -25.03
N HIS A 148 -2.97 -1.39 -24.32
CA HIS A 148 -2.05 -2.51 -24.50
C HIS A 148 -1.89 -3.35 -23.21
N ASP A 149 -2.87 -3.26 -22.31
CA ASP A 149 -2.86 -3.89 -20.98
C ASP A 149 -2.51 -5.39 -21.04
N GLN A 150 -3.00 -6.12 -22.03
CA GLN A 150 -2.75 -7.55 -22.21
C GLN A 150 -1.25 -7.88 -22.33
N PHE A 151 -0.44 -6.98 -22.90
CA PHE A 151 1.01 -7.17 -23.02
C PHE A 151 1.78 -6.84 -21.74
N PHE A 152 1.21 -5.99 -20.87
CA PHE A 152 1.85 -5.44 -19.68
C PHE A 152 1.21 -5.90 -18.36
N CYS A 153 0.24 -6.81 -18.43
CA CYS A 153 -0.55 -7.26 -17.27
C CYS A 153 0.19 -8.14 -16.26
N ASN A 154 1.41 -8.60 -16.56
CA ASN A 154 2.18 -9.46 -15.67
C ASN A 154 3.21 -8.65 -14.86
N HIS A 155 3.42 -9.07 -13.62
CA HIS A 155 4.33 -8.41 -12.70
C HIS A 155 5.75 -8.98 -12.77
N THR A 156 6.74 -8.13 -12.51
CA THR A 156 8.08 -8.60 -12.15
C THR A 156 8.03 -9.06 -10.70
N ILE A 157 8.39 -10.32 -10.44
CA ILE A 157 8.29 -10.93 -9.11
C ILE A 157 9.61 -10.72 -8.36
N PRO A 158 9.63 -9.98 -7.23
CA PRO A 158 10.80 -9.83 -6.38
C PRO A 158 11.14 -11.13 -5.65
N GLU A 159 12.42 -11.37 -5.36
CA GLU A 159 12.87 -12.54 -4.59
C GLU A 159 12.31 -12.56 -3.17
N SER A 160 11.95 -11.40 -2.60
CA SER A 160 11.24 -11.31 -1.31
C SER A 160 9.85 -11.95 -1.35
N VAL A 161 9.20 -11.99 -2.51
CA VAL A 161 7.88 -12.62 -2.75
C VAL A 161 8.01 -14.08 -3.15
N VAL A 162 9.10 -14.45 -3.82
CA VAL A 162 9.40 -15.86 -4.11
C VAL A 162 9.56 -16.64 -2.79
N ALA A 163 10.05 -16.00 -1.74
CA ALA A 163 10.10 -16.56 -0.40
C ALA A 163 8.70 -17.01 0.08
N GLY A 164 8.61 -18.21 0.66
CA GLY A 164 7.33 -18.77 1.11
C GLY A 164 6.35 -19.15 -0.01
N ASN A 165 6.78 -19.17 -1.27
CA ASN A 165 5.99 -19.45 -2.48
C ASN A 165 4.81 -18.49 -2.68
N GLU A 166 4.88 -17.26 -2.18
CA GLU A 166 3.76 -16.31 -2.24
C GLU A 166 3.34 -16.02 -3.70
N HIS A 167 4.30 -15.94 -4.61
CA HIS A 167 4.06 -15.76 -6.05
C HIS A 167 3.20 -16.83 -6.75
N GLU A 168 3.00 -18.00 -6.14
CA GLU A 168 2.18 -19.09 -6.70
C GLU A 168 0.70 -19.01 -6.27
N PHE A 169 0.37 -18.17 -5.28
CA PHE A 169 -0.96 -18.12 -4.68
C PHE A 169 -1.52 -16.71 -4.57
N SER A 170 -0.65 -15.72 -4.34
CA SER A 170 -0.99 -14.34 -4.04
C SER A 170 -1.60 -13.61 -5.23
N LEU A 171 -2.71 -12.94 -4.97
CA LEU A 171 -3.48 -12.22 -5.97
C LEU A 171 -2.68 -11.08 -6.66
N PRO A 172 -1.88 -10.26 -5.94
CA PRO A 172 -0.96 -9.30 -6.54
C PRO A 172 0.12 -9.87 -7.47
N TRP A 173 0.53 -11.13 -7.30
CA TRP A 173 1.73 -11.67 -7.96
C TRP A 173 1.46 -12.74 -9.00
N LEU A 174 0.29 -13.38 -8.93
CA LEU A 174 -0.15 -14.35 -9.92
C LEU A 174 -0.22 -13.73 -11.32
N PRO A 175 0.26 -14.41 -12.37
CA PRO A 175 0.04 -13.98 -13.74
C PRO A 175 -1.45 -14.06 -14.09
N VAL A 176 -1.88 -13.29 -15.09
CA VAL A 176 -3.27 -13.32 -15.58
C VAL A 176 -3.60 -14.72 -16.10
N SER A 177 -4.28 -15.49 -15.24
CA SER A 177 -4.53 -16.93 -15.38
C SER A 177 -5.95 -17.26 -14.93
N ALA A 178 -6.38 -18.52 -15.09
CA ALA A 178 -7.68 -18.95 -14.59
C ALA A 178 -7.81 -18.74 -13.07
N GLN A 179 -6.76 -19.09 -12.31
CA GLN A 179 -6.70 -18.89 -10.86
C GLN A 179 -6.77 -17.41 -10.48
N TRP A 180 -5.98 -16.55 -11.13
CA TRP A 180 -6.02 -15.11 -10.87
C TRP A 180 -7.40 -14.50 -11.16
N ARG A 181 -8.01 -14.85 -12.30
CA ARG A 181 -9.35 -14.37 -12.67
C ARG A 181 -10.40 -14.84 -11.68
N ASN A 182 -10.26 -16.08 -11.20
CA ASN A 182 -11.15 -16.66 -10.21
C ASN A 182 -11.07 -15.92 -8.88
N LEU A 183 -9.86 -15.70 -8.35
CA LEU A 183 -9.65 -14.92 -7.12
C LEU A 183 -10.13 -13.47 -7.27
N ARG A 184 -9.85 -12.81 -8.41
CA ARG A 184 -10.37 -11.46 -8.70
C ARG A 184 -11.90 -11.43 -8.73
N ARG A 185 -12.54 -12.43 -9.33
CA ARG A 185 -14.01 -12.55 -9.35
C ARG A 185 -14.55 -12.74 -7.94
N ILE A 186 -13.96 -13.61 -7.12
CA ILE A 186 -14.37 -13.82 -5.73
C ILE A 186 -14.29 -12.50 -4.95
N CYS A 187 -13.15 -11.82 -5.02
CA CYS A 187 -12.95 -10.53 -4.38
C CYS A 187 -14.00 -9.50 -4.82
N LYS A 188 -14.20 -9.34 -6.13
CA LYS A 188 -15.14 -8.37 -6.69
C LYS A 188 -16.60 -8.67 -6.31
N SER A 189 -17.01 -9.93 -6.38
CA SER A 189 -18.41 -10.32 -6.23
C SER A 189 -18.83 -10.55 -4.78
N HIS A 190 -17.91 -10.96 -3.91
CA HIS A 190 -18.25 -11.43 -2.56
C HIS A 190 -17.56 -10.66 -1.43
N LEU A 191 -16.43 -9.99 -1.68
CA LEU A 191 -15.70 -9.26 -0.64
C LEU A 191 -15.86 -7.74 -0.77
N PHE A 192 -15.80 -7.25 -2.00
CA PHE A 192 -15.78 -5.81 -2.32
C PHE A 192 -16.98 -5.34 -3.14
N ALA A 193 -18.04 -6.16 -3.22
CA ALA A 193 -19.28 -5.73 -3.87
C ALA A 193 -19.94 -4.61 -3.04
N ASN A 194 -20.56 -3.63 -3.70
CA ASN A 194 -21.19 -2.48 -3.03
C ASN A 194 -22.12 -2.90 -1.89
N GLN A 195 -22.93 -3.94 -2.10
CA GLN A 195 -23.82 -4.48 -1.06
C GLN A 195 -23.08 -4.96 0.19
N ILE A 196 -21.90 -5.58 0.02
CA ILE A 196 -21.04 -6.02 1.12
C ILE A 196 -20.41 -4.82 1.82
N LEU A 197 -19.98 -3.82 1.05
CA LEU A 197 -19.45 -2.57 1.61
C LEU A 197 -20.53 -1.81 2.40
N ASP A 198 -21.76 -1.75 1.90
CA ASP A 198 -22.89 -1.12 2.56
C ASP A 198 -23.28 -1.85 3.84
N ALA A 199 -23.32 -3.19 3.81
CA ALA A 199 -23.58 -4.01 4.99
C ALA A 199 -22.55 -3.76 6.11
N ASN A 200 -21.29 -3.48 5.74
CA ASN A 200 -20.21 -3.18 6.67
C ASN A 200 -20.08 -1.70 7.06
N GLN A 201 -20.99 -0.82 6.63
CA GLN A 201 -20.92 0.61 6.92
C GLN A 201 -20.94 0.90 8.43
N ASN A 202 -21.78 0.19 9.19
CA ASN A 202 -21.87 0.36 10.64
C ASN A 202 -20.56 -0.03 11.35
N LEU A 203 -19.89 -1.08 10.87
CA LEU A 203 -18.59 -1.49 11.39
C LEU A 203 -17.54 -0.41 11.13
N ARG A 204 -17.46 0.12 9.89
CA ARG A 204 -16.55 1.24 9.59
C ARG A 204 -16.81 2.45 10.48
N ARG A 205 -18.09 2.81 10.67
CA ARG A 205 -18.46 3.94 11.54
C ARG A 205 -18.02 3.70 12.98
N LYS A 206 -18.23 2.48 13.50
CA LYS A 206 -17.76 2.10 14.83
C LYS A 206 -16.24 2.26 14.97
N LYS A 207 -15.46 1.80 13.99
CA LYS A 207 -13.98 1.92 14.01
C LYS A 207 -13.50 3.37 13.94
N VAL A 208 -14.16 4.21 13.15
CA VAL A 208 -13.89 5.65 13.13
C VAL A 208 -14.22 6.29 14.49
N GLN A 209 -15.35 5.92 15.11
CA GLN A 209 -15.72 6.43 16.44
C GLN A 209 -14.72 6.00 17.53
N GLU A 210 -14.21 4.77 17.49
CA GLU A 210 -13.14 4.29 18.37
C GLU A 210 -11.85 5.12 18.19
N LEU A 211 -11.45 5.39 16.94
CA LEU A 211 -10.31 6.25 16.63
C LEU A 211 -10.49 7.66 17.20
N LEU A 212 -11.65 8.27 16.98
CA LEU A 212 -11.96 9.61 17.49
C LEU A 212 -11.95 9.64 19.03
N ALA A 213 -12.43 8.59 19.69
CA ALA A 213 -12.38 8.46 21.13
C ALA A 213 -10.93 8.36 21.65
N ASP A 214 -10.08 7.56 21.00
CA ASP A 214 -8.65 7.44 21.33
C ASP A 214 -7.93 8.79 21.18
N ILE A 215 -8.21 9.53 20.11
CA ILE A 215 -7.67 10.89 19.86
C ILE A 215 -8.16 11.87 20.92
N HIS A 216 -9.46 11.87 21.23
CA HIS A 216 -10.06 12.73 22.24
C HIS A 216 -9.44 12.49 23.63
N ASN A 217 -9.25 11.23 24.02
CA ASN A 217 -8.60 10.89 25.28
C ASN A 217 -7.15 11.38 25.34
N SER A 218 -6.41 11.27 24.24
CA SER A 218 -5.05 11.82 24.14
C SER A 218 -5.06 13.35 24.30
N SER A 219 -6.05 14.03 23.70
CA SER A 219 -6.24 15.48 23.85
C SER A 219 -6.52 15.89 25.29
N LEU A 220 -7.37 15.14 26.02
CA LEU A 220 -7.66 15.43 27.44
C LEU A 220 -6.41 15.32 28.32
N ASN A 221 -5.48 14.44 27.97
CA ASN A 221 -4.21 14.27 28.66
C ASN A 221 -3.12 15.26 28.20
N GLY A 222 -3.38 16.02 27.13
CA GLY A 222 -2.39 16.91 26.52
C GLY A 222 -1.31 16.19 25.70
N ASP A 223 -1.55 14.93 25.33
CA ASP A 223 -0.59 14.09 24.61
C ASP A 223 -0.65 14.34 23.10
N ALA A 224 0.53 14.32 22.45
CA ALA A 224 0.60 14.32 20.99
C ALA A 224 0.15 12.96 20.43
N VAL A 225 -0.62 12.98 19.34
CA VAL A 225 -1.08 11.77 18.66
C VAL A 225 -0.19 11.48 17.46
N ASP A 226 0.33 10.25 17.41
CA ASP A 226 0.96 9.68 16.21
C ASP A 226 -0.14 9.19 15.27
N ILE A 227 -0.48 10.01 14.26
CA ILE A 227 -1.57 9.72 13.31
C ILE A 227 -1.31 8.44 12.53
N GLY A 228 -0.07 8.21 12.06
CA GLY A 228 0.30 7.00 11.34
C GLY A 228 0.03 5.74 12.16
N LYS A 229 0.45 5.71 13.44
CA LYS A 229 0.17 4.58 14.33
C LYS A 229 -1.32 4.42 14.64
N ALA A 230 -2.04 5.52 14.88
CA ALA A 230 -3.47 5.47 15.17
C ALA A 230 -4.27 4.96 13.96
N ALA A 231 -3.93 5.43 12.76
CA ALA A 231 -4.48 4.99 11.49
C ALA A 231 -4.19 3.51 11.22
N PHE A 232 -2.95 3.07 11.42
CA PHE A 232 -2.55 1.67 11.28
C PHE A 232 -3.34 0.75 12.21
N LYS A 233 -3.45 1.09 13.50
CA LYS A 233 -4.25 0.32 14.48
C LYS A 233 -5.71 0.23 14.03
N THR A 234 -6.28 1.35 13.57
CA THR A 234 -7.68 1.42 13.13
C THR A 234 -7.93 0.60 11.88
N SER A 235 -7.05 0.70 10.88
CA SER A 235 -7.13 -0.07 9.63
C SER A 235 -7.01 -1.58 9.90
N LEU A 236 -6.05 -1.98 10.75
CA LEU A 236 -5.87 -3.37 11.13
C LEU A 236 -7.10 -3.94 11.84
N ASN A 237 -7.68 -3.19 12.79
CA ASN A 237 -8.91 -3.58 13.48
C ASN A 237 -10.11 -3.63 12.54
N LEU A 238 -10.20 -2.71 11.59
CA LEU A 238 -11.28 -2.73 10.60
C LEU A 238 -11.17 -3.98 9.71
N LEU A 239 -9.98 -4.27 9.17
CA LEU A 239 -9.75 -5.47 8.36
C LEU A 239 -10.02 -6.74 9.17
N SER A 240 -9.50 -6.83 10.40
CA SER A 240 -9.70 -8.01 11.23
C SER A 240 -11.16 -8.24 11.59
N ASN A 241 -11.91 -7.16 11.86
CA ASN A 241 -13.32 -7.28 12.19
C ASN A 241 -14.15 -7.63 10.95
N THR A 242 -13.80 -7.08 9.79
CA THR A 242 -14.52 -7.41 8.54
C THR A 242 -14.24 -8.86 8.10
N ILE A 243 -13.03 -9.37 8.33
CA ILE A 243 -12.64 -10.72 7.91
C ILE A 243 -13.07 -11.78 8.93
N PHE A 244 -12.86 -11.53 10.21
CA PHE A 244 -12.97 -12.53 11.29
C PHE A 244 -13.97 -12.16 12.40
N SER A 245 -14.68 -11.03 12.28
CA SER A 245 -15.55 -10.49 13.32
C SER A 245 -14.87 -10.23 14.67
N VAL A 246 -13.53 -10.06 14.68
CA VAL A 246 -12.73 -9.83 15.89
C VAL A 246 -11.77 -8.66 15.71
N ASP A 247 -11.49 -7.96 16.81
CA ASP A 247 -10.47 -6.91 16.85
C ASP A 247 -9.11 -7.54 17.17
N LEU A 248 -8.20 -7.50 16.19
CA LEU A 248 -6.87 -8.10 16.31
C LEU A 248 -5.76 -7.06 16.53
N ALA A 249 -6.06 -5.78 16.69
CA ALA A 249 -5.06 -4.76 17.03
C ALA A 249 -5.03 -4.42 18.53
N ASP A 250 -5.56 -5.28 19.42
CA ASP A 250 -5.42 -5.08 20.86
C ASP A 250 -3.94 -5.26 21.27
N PRO A 251 -3.26 -4.20 21.74
CA PRO A 251 -1.88 -4.30 22.18
C PRO A 251 -1.70 -5.19 23.42
N ASN A 252 -2.77 -5.50 24.16
CA ASN A 252 -2.73 -6.43 25.29
C ASN A 252 -2.89 -7.90 24.86
N SER A 253 -3.45 -8.15 23.68
CA SER A 253 -3.56 -9.48 23.09
C SER A 253 -2.22 -9.97 22.50
N ALA A 254 -1.84 -11.20 22.82
CA ALA A 254 -0.65 -11.82 22.24
C ALA A 254 -0.75 -11.95 20.71
N THR A 255 -1.91 -12.40 20.22
CA THR A 255 -2.20 -12.54 18.78
C THR A 255 -2.13 -11.19 18.07
N GLY A 256 -2.64 -10.13 18.68
CA GLY A 256 -2.67 -8.83 18.03
C GLY A 256 -1.30 -8.15 17.92
N ARG A 257 -0.48 -8.29 18.97
CA ARG A 257 0.93 -7.89 18.92
C ARG A 257 1.71 -8.67 17.87
N GLU A 258 1.46 -9.98 17.76
CA GLU A 258 2.13 -10.83 16.77
C GLU A 258 1.75 -10.45 15.34
N LEU A 259 0.45 -10.29 15.05
CA LEU A 259 -0.05 -9.87 13.75
C LEU A 259 0.53 -8.52 13.33
N SER A 260 0.43 -7.51 14.22
CA SER A 260 0.96 -6.17 13.95
C SER A 260 2.48 -6.20 13.68
N LYS A 261 3.23 -6.98 14.47
CA LYS A 261 4.68 -7.14 14.29
C LYS A 261 5.02 -7.81 12.98
N LEU A 262 4.28 -8.84 12.58
CA LEU A 262 4.53 -9.57 11.34
C LEU A 262 4.23 -8.71 10.12
N VAL A 263 3.11 -7.97 10.11
CA VAL A 263 2.78 -7.02 9.03
C VAL A 263 3.91 -6.00 8.85
N HIS A 264 4.35 -5.34 9.93
CA HIS A 264 5.47 -4.40 9.87
C HIS A 264 6.77 -5.08 9.38
N SER A 265 7.09 -6.27 9.88
CA SER A 265 8.34 -6.97 9.51
C SER A 265 8.37 -7.37 8.03
N ILE A 266 7.23 -7.79 7.48
CA ILE A 266 7.08 -8.13 6.07
C ILE A 266 7.25 -6.89 5.19
N LEU A 267 6.58 -5.79 5.55
CA LEU A 267 6.68 -4.54 4.79
C LEU A 267 8.10 -3.96 4.85
N GLU A 268 8.72 -3.96 6.03
CA GLU A 268 10.07 -3.46 6.23
C GLU A 268 11.10 -4.28 5.43
N VAL A 269 11.05 -5.61 5.49
CA VAL A 269 12.02 -6.44 4.77
C VAL A 269 11.70 -6.52 3.27
N GLY A 270 10.42 -6.58 2.91
CA GLY A 270 9.96 -6.67 1.53
C GLY A 270 10.24 -5.41 0.70
N SER A 271 10.33 -4.24 1.35
CA SER A 271 10.65 -2.95 0.71
C SER A 271 12.15 -2.67 0.58
N ARG A 272 13.02 -3.47 1.19
CA ARG A 272 14.48 -3.30 1.07
C ARG A 272 14.93 -3.65 -0.35
N PRO A 273 15.80 -2.82 -0.99
CA PRO A 273 16.41 -3.19 -2.26
C PRO A 273 17.18 -4.50 -2.13
N ASN A 274 16.87 -5.49 -2.98
CA ASN A 274 17.52 -6.79 -2.95
C ASN A 274 18.42 -6.97 -4.18
N LEU A 275 19.71 -7.20 -3.96
CA LEU A 275 20.69 -7.41 -5.01
C LEU A 275 20.35 -8.61 -5.91
N ALA A 276 19.67 -9.62 -5.38
CA ALA A 276 19.23 -10.78 -6.15
C ALA A 276 18.20 -10.43 -7.25
N ASP A 277 17.44 -9.33 -7.07
CA ASP A 277 16.47 -8.85 -8.07
C ASP A 277 17.18 -8.21 -9.28
N TYR A 278 18.31 -7.55 -9.03
CA TYR A 278 19.10 -6.86 -10.05
C TYR A 278 20.17 -7.75 -10.69
N PHE A 279 20.67 -8.75 -9.95
CA PHE A 279 21.76 -9.63 -10.36
C PHE A 279 21.36 -11.12 -10.20
N PRO A 280 20.79 -11.75 -11.24
CA PRO A 280 20.34 -13.14 -11.21
C PRO A 280 21.35 -14.17 -10.69
N VAL A 281 22.66 -13.94 -10.86
CA VAL A 281 23.72 -14.81 -10.34
C VAL A 281 23.73 -14.89 -8.79
N LEU A 282 23.19 -13.87 -8.11
CA LEU A 282 23.19 -13.77 -6.64
C LEU A 282 21.97 -14.44 -5.98
N LYS A 283 20.97 -14.89 -6.76
CA LYS A 283 19.73 -15.49 -6.23
C LYS A 283 19.97 -16.67 -5.29
N LYS A 284 21.02 -17.46 -5.53
CA LYS A 284 21.32 -18.67 -4.74
C LYS A 284 21.98 -18.40 -3.39
N VAL A 285 22.44 -17.18 -3.13
CA VAL A 285 23.32 -16.90 -1.98
C VAL A 285 22.62 -16.11 -0.87
N ASP A 286 21.47 -15.47 -1.15
CA ASP A 286 20.70 -14.65 -0.19
C ASP A 286 21.60 -13.72 0.66
N PHE A 287 22.47 -12.94 0.00
CA PHE A 287 23.48 -12.10 0.67
C PHE A 287 22.93 -11.17 1.75
N GLN A 288 21.70 -10.68 1.57
CA GLN A 288 21.05 -9.73 2.48
C GLN A 288 20.13 -10.44 3.49
N GLY A 289 20.00 -11.77 3.42
CA GLY A 289 19.11 -12.56 4.26
C GLY A 289 17.62 -12.24 4.06
N ILE A 290 17.26 -11.55 2.97
CA ILE A 290 15.88 -11.10 2.71
C ILE A 290 15.01 -12.32 2.45
N TRP A 291 15.47 -13.25 1.61
CA TRP A 291 14.70 -14.44 1.26
C TRP A 291 14.41 -15.29 2.52
N ARG A 292 15.43 -15.49 3.37
CA ARG A 292 15.28 -16.22 4.63
C ARG A 292 14.33 -15.53 5.62
N GLN A 293 14.46 -14.21 5.79
CA GLN A 293 13.58 -13.45 6.71
C GLN A 293 12.13 -13.49 6.23
N MET A 294 11.88 -13.25 4.93
CA MET A 294 10.54 -13.31 4.36
C MET A 294 9.93 -14.70 4.47
N THR A 295 10.71 -15.77 4.25
CA THR A 295 10.23 -17.16 4.45
C THR A 295 9.74 -17.39 5.87
N ILE A 296 10.46 -16.88 6.88
CA ILE A 296 10.06 -16.98 8.29
C ILE A 296 8.80 -16.15 8.57
N TYR A 297 8.73 -14.92 8.08
CA TYR A 297 7.60 -14.04 8.37
C TYR A 297 6.32 -14.48 7.68
N PHE A 298 6.38 -14.90 6.40
CA PHE A 298 5.23 -15.49 5.73
C PHE A 298 4.77 -16.77 6.42
N GLY A 299 5.70 -17.67 6.77
CA GLY A 299 5.36 -18.89 7.52
C GLY A 299 4.59 -18.59 8.81
N LYS A 300 5.07 -17.64 9.62
CA LYS A 300 4.39 -17.21 10.84
C LYS A 300 3.03 -16.56 10.60
N MET A 301 2.89 -15.75 9.55
CA MET A 301 1.61 -15.15 9.19
C MET A 301 0.59 -16.20 8.80
N ILE A 302 1.00 -17.19 8.00
CA ILE A 302 0.14 -18.30 7.60
C ILE A 302 -0.25 -19.12 8.82
N ASP A 303 0.70 -19.49 9.68
CA ASP A 303 0.41 -20.24 10.92
C ASP A 303 -0.59 -19.49 11.82
N LEU A 304 -0.45 -18.17 11.93
CA LEU A 304 -1.37 -17.31 12.67
C LEU A 304 -2.79 -17.38 12.06
N PHE A 305 -2.94 -17.19 10.74
CA PHE A 305 -4.25 -17.29 10.09
C PHE A 305 -4.83 -18.71 10.15
N SER A 306 -4.01 -19.74 9.95
CA SER A 306 -4.41 -21.14 10.12
C SER A 306 -4.97 -21.41 11.52
N SER A 307 -4.36 -20.82 12.55
CA SER A 307 -4.83 -20.93 13.94
C SER A 307 -6.18 -20.24 14.14
N ILE A 308 -6.34 -19.00 13.65
CA ILE A 308 -7.60 -18.24 13.71
C ILE A 308 -8.72 -19.01 13.00
N ILE A 309 -8.47 -19.47 11.77
CA ILE A 309 -9.43 -20.25 10.97
C ILE A 309 -9.82 -21.53 11.70
N SER A 310 -8.85 -22.23 12.29
CA SER A 310 -9.12 -23.47 13.03
C SER A 310 -9.99 -23.23 14.27
N GLN A 311 -9.75 -22.13 15.00
CA GLN A 311 -10.58 -21.75 16.14
C GLN A 311 -12.00 -21.40 15.72
N TRP A 312 -12.15 -20.64 14.63
CA TRP A 312 -13.45 -20.32 14.05
C TRP A 312 -14.23 -21.58 13.63
N LEU A 313 -13.57 -22.54 12.97
CA LEU A 313 -14.16 -23.82 12.57
C LEU A 313 -14.63 -24.69 13.76
N LEU A 314 -13.94 -24.59 14.90
CA LEU A 314 -14.35 -25.30 16.12
C LEU A 314 -15.59 -24.67 16.74
N GLN A 315 -15.63 -23.34 16.78
CA GLN A 315 -16.78 -22.58 17.29
C GLN A 315 -18.03 -22.80 16.44
N SER A 316 -17.90 -22.77 15.11
CA SER A 316 -19.04 -22.95 14.19
C SER A 316 -19.71 -24.33 14.34
N LYS A 317 -18.92 -25.38 14.62
CA LYS A 317 -19.42 -26.75 14.86
C LYS A 317 -20.11 -26.92 16.21
N THR A 318 -19.68 -26.18 17.24
CA THR A 318 -20.16 -26.37 18.62
C THR A 318 -21.45 -25.59 18.89
N PHE A 319 -21.59 -24.38 18.32
CA PHE A 319 -22.71 -23.49 18.64
C PHE A 319 -23.89 -23.55 17.65
N GLY A 320 -23.83 -24.39 16.61
CA GLY A 320 -24.93 -24.51 15.65
C GLY A 320 -25.26 -23.16 14.99
N SER A 321 -24.35 -22.66 14.13
CA SER A 321 -24.59 -21.52 13.24
C SER A 321 -25.11 -20.24 13.92
N ILE A 322 -24.29 -19.61 14.75
CA ILE A 322 -24.20 -18.14 14.67
C ILE A 322 -23.19 -17.86 13.58
N ARG A 323 -23.66 -17.93 12.32
CA ARG A 323 -22.87 -17.43 11.18
C ARG A 323 -22.80 -15.92 11.34
N ASN A 324 -21.59 -15.41 11.58
CA ASN A 324 -21.38 -13.97 11.71
C ASN A 324 -21.50 -13.23 10.36
N ASN A 325 -21.75 -13.97 9.25
CA ASN A 325 -21.79 -13.46 7.87
C ASN A 325 -20.56 -12.60 7.54
N ASP A 326 -19.39 -12.98 8.07
CA ASP A 326 -18.12 -12.32 7.78
C ASP A 326 -17.47 -12.86 6.50
N MET A 327 -16.37 -12.24 6.06
CA MET A 327 -15.69 -12.68 4.85
C MET A 327 -15.17 -14.11 4.97
N LEU A 328 -14.74 -14.52 6.18
CA LEU A 328 -14.27 -15.89 6.42
C LEU A 328 -15.40 -16.90 6.15
N ASP A 329 -16.59 -16.70 6.73
CA ASP A 329 -17.76 -17.55 6.49
C ASP A 329 -18.12 -17.60 4.99
N THR A 330 -18.07 -16.44 4.32
CA THR A 330 -18.37 -16.32 2.88
C THR A 330 -17.38 -17.13 2.04
N LEU A 331 -16.08 -17.02 2.30
CA LEU A 331 -15.04 -17.76 1.56
C LEU A 331 -15.11 -19.26 1.84
N PHE A 332 -15.42 -19.66 3.08
CA PHE A 332 -15.63 -21.07 3.40
C PHE A 332 -16.87 -21.65 2.73
N HIS A 333 -17.96 -20.88 2.62
CA HIS A 333 -19.15 -21.32 1.87
C HIS A 333 -18.83 -21.57 0.39
N ILE A 334 -18.06 -20.67 -0.25
CA ILE A 334 -17.61 -20.84 -1.64
C ILE A 334 -16.71 -22.07 -1.77
N SER A 335 -15.86 -22.34 -0.77
CA SER A 335 -14.97 -23.51 -0.75
C SER A 335 -15.73 -24.83 -0.62
N GLU A 336 -16.79 -24.88 0.20
CA GLU A 336 -17.60 -26.08 0.47
C GLU A 336 -18.61 -26.40 -0.64
N GLU A 337 -18.89 -25.48 -1.55
CA GLU A 337 -19.86 -25.67 -2.63
C GLU A 337 -19.33 -26.69 -3.65
N LYS A 338 -19.82 -27.94 -3.52
CA LYS A 338 -19.31 -29.17 -4.16
C LYS A 338 -19.26 -29.18 -5.69
N SER A 339 -19.85 -28.20 -6.36
CA SER A 339 -19.91 -28.11 -7.82
C SER A 339 -18.74 -27.34 -8.44
N THR A 340 -18.03 -26.50 -7.67
CA THR A 340 -17.05 -25.57 -8.24
C THR A 340 -15.69 -25.57 -7.53
N GLY A 341 -15.63 -25.83 -6.21
CA GLY A 341 -14.36 -25.95 -5.48
C GLY A 341 -13.39 -24.79 -5.77
N GLU A 342 -13.92 -23.58 -5.88
CA GLU A 342 -13.25 -22.46 -6.56
C GLU A 342 -12.07 -21.91 -5.78
N ILE A 343 -12.08 -22.09 -4.46
CA ILE A 343 -10.99 -21.65 -3.58
C ILE A 343 -10.75 -22.68 -2.49
N ASP A 344 -9.49 -23.04 -2.28
CA ASP A 344 -9.08 -23.95 -1.19
C ASP A 344 -8.61 -23.18 0.06
N LYS A 345 -8.44 -23.90 1.17
CA LYS A 345 -7.99 -23.32 2.44
C LYS A 345 -6.65 -22.58 2.33
N THR A 346 -5.71 -23.11 1.55
CA THR A 346 -4.39 -22.48 1.35
C THR A 346 -4.57 -21.14 0.64
N GLN A 347 -5.40 -21.10 -0.40
CA GLN A 347 -5.71 -19.87 -1.12
C GLN A 347 -6.44 -18.84 -0.25
N ILE A 348 -7.32 -19.28 0.66
CA ILE A 348 -7.97 -18.41 1.65
C ILE A 348 -6.92 -17.80 2.60
N GLU A 349 -6.02 -18.61 3.17
CA GLU A 349 -4.96 -18.14 4.07
C GLU A 349 -4.05 -17.12 3.39
N ARG A 350 -3.65 -17.37 2.13
CA ARG A 350 -2.81 -16.46 1.32
C ARG A 350 -3.55 -15.19 0.94
N LEU A 351 -4.84 -15.27 0.61
CA LEU A 351 -5.66 -14.10 0.37
C LEU A 351 -5.74 -13.21 1.62
N PHE A 352 -5.81 -13.76 2.82
CA PHE A 352 -5.77 -12.94 4.04
C PHE A 352 -4.42 -12.25 4.22
N VAL A 353 -3.30 -12.93 3.94
CA VAL A 353 -1.98 -12.28 3.91
C VAL A 353 -2.01 -11.07 2.96
N ASP A 354 -2.51 -11.24 1.75
CA ASP A 354 -2.62 -10.15 0.76
C ASP A 354 -3.47 -8.98 1.29
N LEU A 355 -4.66 -9.26 1.85
CA LEU A 355 -5.59 -8.24 2.34
C LEU A 355 -5.00 -7.43 3.50
N PHE A 356 -4.36 -8.09 4.46
CA PHE A 356 -3.75 -7.41 5.61
C PHE A 356 -2.50 -6.62 5.24
N LEU A 357 -1.69 -7.10 4.30
CA LEU A 357 -0.50 -6.35 3.86
C LEU A 357 -0.90 -5.16 2.99
N ALA A 358 -1.80 -5.37 2.01
CA ALA A 358 -2.17 -4.34 1.06
C ALA A 358 -3.11 -3.28 1.66
N GLY A 359 -4.07 -3.68 2.50
CA GLY A 359 -5.10 -2.78 3.02
C GLY A 359 -4.66 -1.96 4.24
N ASN A 360 -3.57 -2.34 4.91
CA ASN A 360 -3.19 -1.72 6.17
C ASN A 360 -2.27 -0.51 5.97
N ASP A 361 -1.06 -0.73 5.43
CA ASP A 361 -0.02 0.31 5.31
C ASP A 361 -0.41 1.42 4.32
N THR A 362 -1.06 1.06 3.21
CA THR A 362 -1.52 2.02 2.20
C THR A 362 -2.56 2.97 2.77
N THR A 363 -3.57 2.44 3.47
CA THR A 363 -4.63 3.23 4.11
C THR A 363 -4.06 4.10 5.22
N SER A 364 -3.18 3.57 6.07
CA SER A 364 -2.59 4.35 7.16
C SER A 364 -1.69 5.47 6.65
N ALA A 365 -0.85 5.20 5.66
CA ALA A 365 0.01 6.22 5.06
C ALA A 365 -0.82 7.29 4.34
N THR A 366 -1.88 6.90 3.61
CA THR A 366 -2.77 7.86 2.94
C THR A 366 -3.42 8.80 3.96
N LEU A 367 -3.92 8.25 5.06
CA LEU A 367 -4.53 9.05 6.11
C LEU A 367 -3.53 9.96 6.84
N GLU A 368 -2.32 9.45 7.10
CA GLU A 368 -1.25 10.26 7.69
C GLU A 368 -0.88 11.45 6.79
N TRP A 369 -0.70 11.22 5.49
CA TRP A 369 -0.44 12.29 4.53
C TRP A 369 -1.60 13.26 4.40
N ALA A 370 -2.84 12.78 4.31
CA ALA A 370 -4.02 13.64 4.25
C ALA A 370 -4.09 14.57 5.46
N MET A 371 -3.87 14.05 6.67
CA MET A 371 -3.84 14.85 7.89
C MET A 371 -2.67 15.82 7.92
N ALA A 372 -1.49 15.41 7.44
CA ALA A 372 -0.34 16.30 7.34
C ALA A 372 -0.63 17.48 6.40
N GLU A 373 -1.17 17.22 5.20
CA GLU A 373 -1.49 18.26 4.23
C GLU A 373 -2.57 19.23 4.74
N LEU A 374 -3.61 18.72 5.41
CA LEU A 374 -4.65 19.55 6.03
C LEU A 374 -4.09 20.44 7.15
N LEU A 375 -3.12 19.95 7.92
CA LEU A 375 -2.49 20.73 8.99
C LEU A 375 -1.51 21.79 8.44
N TYR A 376 -0.83 21.50 7.34
CA TYR A 376 0.10 22.44 6.70
C TYR A 376 -0.61 23.50 5.85
N ASN A 377 -1.79 23.20 5.28
CA ASN A 377 -2.55 24.10 4.42
C ASN A 377 -3.95 24.35 5.01
N PRO A 378 -4.10 25.16 6.07
CA PRO A 378 -5.39 25.41 6.71
C PRO A 378 -6.40 26.12 5.78
N GLU A 379 -5.93 26.85 4.77
CA GLU A 379 -6.79 27.47 3.75
C GLU A 379 -7.26 26.50 2.65
N ALA A 380 -6.69 25.28 2.60
CA ALA A 380 -7.21 24.20 1.78
C ALA A 380 -8.46 23.64 2.47
N GLU A 381 -9.55 24.42 2.45
CA GLU A 381 -10.89 23.85 2.58
C GLU A 381 -10.98 22.65 1.63
N PRO A 382 -11.52 21.49 2.05
CA PRO A 382 -11.86 20.46 1.11
C PRO A 382 -12.97 21.06 0.25
N LEU A 383 -12.58 21.47 -0.97
CA LEU A 383 -13.46 21.75 -2.10
C LEU A 383 -14.70 20.90 -1.94
N ARG A 384 -15.82 21.57 -1.62
CA ARG A 384 -17.20 21.07 -1.61
C ARG A 384 -17.27 19.58 -1.82
N ALA A 385 -17.64 18.83 -0.78
CA ALA A 385 -18.24 17.50 -0.89
C ALA A 385 -18.84 17.33 -2.28
N ILE A 386 -18.09 16.69 -3.19
CA ILE A 386 -18.60 16.37 -4.51
C ILE A 386 -19.82 15.54 -4.16
N PRO A 387 -21.03 15.95 -4.55
CA PRO A 387 -22.18 15.10 -4.37
C PRO A 387 -21.91 13.93 -5.30
N ILE A 388 -21.33 12.86 -4.77
CA ILE A 388 -21.41 11.56 -5.38
C ILE A 388 -22.91 11.25 -5.28
N MET A 389 -23.62 11.55 -6.37
CA MET A 389 -24.94 10.99 -6.60
C MET A 389 -24.79 9.48 -6.44
N VAL A 390 -25.54 8.97 -5.46
CA VAL A 390 -25.79 7.57 -5.10
C VAL A 390 -25.72 6.62 -6.29
#